data_AF-A0A497JXS7-F1
#
_entry.id   AF-A0A497JXS7-F1
#
_cell.length_a   1.000
_cell.length_b   1.000
_cell.length_c   1.000
_cell.angle_alpha   90.00
_cell.angle_beta   90.00
_cell.angle_gamma   90.00
#
_symmetry.space_group_name_H-M   'P 1'
#
loop_
_entity.id
_entity.type
_entity.pdbx_description
1 polymer ?
#
loop_
_entity_poly.entity_id
_entity_poly.type
_entity_poly.pdbx_seq_one_letter_code
_entity_poly.pdbx_strand_id
1 'polypeptide(L)'
;GADADIAIYNIDPRRVDPSRSYREVRRAFEKAAYTIKGGRIVVRNGEVVKSVWGRTIWVDVRLKSPAEVSADMKRRFREYWTVEFENYIIPQDYLRGSLALKTEAEV
;
A
#
# COMPACT_ATOMS: atom_id res chain seq x y z
N GLY A 1 16.57 8.05 -4.74
CA GLY A 1 16.81 6.61 -4.97
C GLY A 1 15.52 5.85 -4.75
N ALA A 2 15.46 4.58 -5.13
CA ALA A 2 14.32 3.72 -4.77
C ALA A 2 14.32 3.42 -3.26
N ASP A 3 13.14 3.15 -2.71
CA ASP A 3 13.04 2.58 -1.37
C ASP A 3 13.72 1.21 -1.34
N ALA A 4 14.35 0.86 -0.22
CA ALA A 4 15.06 -0.40 -0.04
C ALA A 4 14.09 -1.58 0.19
N ASP A 5 13.20 -1.78 -0.77
CA ASP A 5 12.24 -2.85 -0.87
C ASP A 5 12.72 -3.85 -1.93
N ILE A 6 13.26 -4.98 -1.49
CA ILE A 6 14.02 -5.90 -2.34
C ILE A 6 13.55 -7.33 -2.08
N ALA A 7 13.31 -8.10 -3.15
CA ALA A 7 13.08 -9.54 -3.09
C ALA A 7 14.24 -10.28 -3.75
N ILE A 8 14.76 -11.30 -3.07
CA ILE A 8 15.84 -12.16 -3.58
C ILE A 8 15.29 -13.58 -3.66
N TYR A 9 15.31 -14.16 -4.86
CA TYR A 9 14.84 -15.50 -5.13
C TYR A 9 16.02 -16.44 -5.37
N ASN A 10 15.95 -17.66 -4.84
CA ASN A 10 16.98 -18.67 -5.05
C ASN A 10 16.78 -19.40 -6.38
N ILE A 11 17.00 -18.68 -7.48
CA ILE A 11 16.93 -19.21 -8.84
C ILE A 11 18.04 -18.59 -9.69
N ASP A 12 18.80 -19.42 -10.40
CA ASP A 12 19.82 -18.95 -11.35
C ASP A 12 19.23 -18.93 -12.76
N PRO A 13 18.94 -17.74 -13.33
CA PRO A 13 18.33 -17.62 -14.65
C PRO A 13 19.26 -18.07 -15.79
N ARG A 14 20.56 -18.28 -15.53
CA ARG A 14 21.51 -18.82 -16.52
C ARG A 14 21.45 -20.35 -16.61
N ARG A 15 20.83 -21.00 -15.63
CA ARG A 15 20.76 -22.46 -15.51
C ARG A 15 19.35 -22.99 -15.63
N VAL A 16 18.35 -22.21 -15.22
CA VAL A 16 16.95 -22.62 -15.21
C VAL A 16 16.23 -22.01 -16.41
N ASP A 17 15.78 -22.86 -17.33
CA ASP A 17 14.89 -22.47 -18.43
C ASP A 17 13.43 -22.43 -17.93
N PRO A 18 12.80 -21.25 -17.85
CA PRO A 18 11.44 -21.12 -17.31
C PRO A 18 10.38 -21.88 -18.11
N SER A 19 10.59 -22.09 -19.42
CA SER A 19 9.64 -22.79 -20.28
C SER A 19 9.58 -24.29 -20.01
N ARG A 20 10.69 -24.87 -19.52
CA ARG A 20 10.83 -26.30 -19.25
C ARG A 20 10.74 -26.62 -17.75
N SER A 21 11.32 -25.76 -16.92
CA SER A 21 11.41 -25.94 -15.46
C SER A 21 10.41 -25.08 -14.69
N TYR A 22 9.21 -24.88 -15.23
CA TYR A 22 8.18 -24.01 -14.65
C TYR A 22 7.85 -24.34 -13.18
N ARG A 23 7.96 -25.61 -12.74
CA ARG A 23 7.73 -25.99 -11.34
C ARG A 23 8.80 -25.46 -10.39
N GLU A 24 10.06 -25.45 -10.83
CA GLU A 24 11.18 -24.91 -10.06
C GLU A 24 11.05 -23.39 -9.94
N VAL A 25 10.75 -22.71 -11.05
CA VAL A 25 10.45 -21.27 -11.07
C VAL A 25 9.34 -20.92 -10.10
N ARG A 26 8.19 -21.63 -10.17
CA ARG A 26 7.05 -21.40 -9.27
C ARG A 26 7.44 -21.54 -7.80
N ARG A 27 8.18 -22.61 -7.43
CA ARG A 27 8.63 -22.82 -6.04
C ARG A 27 9.59 -21.73 -5.58
N ALA A 28 10.49 -21.27 -6.44
CA ALA A 28 11.42 -20.20 -6.12
C ALA A 28 10.68 -18.88 -5.84
N PHE A 29 9.70 -18.51 -6.66
CA PHE A 29 8.90 -17.30 -6.44
C PHE A 29 7.93 -17.40 -5.25
N GLU A 30 7.46 -18.60 -4.91
CA GLU A 30 6.61 -18.85 -3.74
C GLU A 30 7.34 -18.56 -2.42
N LYS A 31 8.63 -18.93 -2.32
CA LYS A 31 9.45 -18.75 -1.12
C LYS A 31 10.74 -18.00 -1.41
N ALA A 32 10.71 -16.68 -1.22
CA ALA A 32 11.89 -15.83 -1.35
C ALA A 32 13.01 -16.27 -0.38
N ALA A 33 14.25 -16.23 -0.86
CA ALA A 33 15.43 -16.43 -0.01
C ALA A 33 15.56 -15.28 1.00
N TYR A 34 15.30 -14.05 0.55
CA TYR A 34 15.21 -12.87 1.41
C TYR A 34 14.13 -11.92 0.87
N THR A 35 13.37 -11.33 1.79
CA THR A 35 12.59 -10.12 1.52
C THR A 35 13.08 -9.02 2.44
N ILE A 36 13.41 -7.87 1.86
CA ILE A 36 13.85 -6.67 2.55
C ILE A 36 12.76 -5.62 2.37
N LYS A 37 12.31 -5.02 3.47
CA LYS A 37 11.32 -3.93 3.48
C LYS A 37 11.90 -2.74 4.23
N GLY A 38 12.00 -1.58 3.57
CA GLY A 38 12.61 -0.38 4.15
C GLY A 38 14.02 -0.62 4.69
N GLY A 39 14.83 -1.41 4.00
CA GLY A 39 16.19 -1.75 4.41
C GLY A 39 16.31 -2.78 5.54
N ARG A 40 15.20 -3.42 5.94
CA ARG A 40 15.16 -4.45 7.00
C ARG A 40 14.79 -5.80 6.41
N ILE A 41 15.54 -6.84 6.76
CA ILE A 41 15.17 -8.23 6.44
C ILE A 41 13.90 -8.60 7.21
N VAL A 42 12.83 -8.96 6.48
CA VAL A 42 11.53 -9.37 7.02
C VAL A 42 11.21 -10.84 6.74
N VAL A 43 11.77 -11.41 5.68
CA VAL A 43 11.69 -12.85 5.35
C VAL A 43 13.09 -13.39 5.14
N ARG A 44 13.33 -14.61 5.62
CA ARG A 44 14.55 -15.40 5.33
C ARG A 44 14.15 -16.84 5.05
N ASN A 45 14.61 -17.39 3.92
CA ASN A 45 14.31 -18.76 3.48
C ASN A 45 12.82 -19.12 3.49
N GLY A 46 11.96 -18.20 3.03
CA GLY A 46 10.51 -18.38 3.00
C GLY A 46 9.78 -18.17 4.33
N GLU A 47 10.49 -17.95 5.43
CA GLU A 47 9.89 -17.74 6.76
C GLU A 47 9.93 -16.26 7.17
N VAL A 48 8.83 -15.76 7.75
CA VAL A 48 8.76 -14.40 8.28
C VAL A 48 9.58 -14.32 9.57
N VAL A 49 10.65 -13.53 9.55
CA VAL A 49 11.56 -13.37 10.70
C VAL A 49 11.34 -12.05 11.45
N LYS A 50 10.61 -11.10 10.85
CA LYS A 50 10.32 -9.81 11.47
C LYS A 50 9.01 -9.22 10.96
N SER A 51 8.17 -8.78 11.89
CA SER A 51 7.00 -7.95 11.58
C SER A 51 7.38 -6.47 11.58
N VAL A 52 6.90 -5.74 10.58
CA VAL A 52 7.06 -4.29 10.45
C VAL A 52 5.74 -3.66 10.06
N TRP A 53 5.52 -2.42 10.47
CA TRP A 53 4.38 -1.64 10.01
C TRP A 53 4.68 -1.03 8.64
N GLY A 54 3.71 -1.11 7.74
CA GLY A 54 3.75 -0.44 6.45
C GLY A 54 3.46 1.06 6.56
N ARG A 55 3.36 1.70 5.39
CA ARG A 55 2.85 3.07 5.24
C ARG A 55 1.46 3.03 4.62
N THR A 56 0.57 3.92 5.06
CA THR A 56 -0.70 4.16 4.39
C THR A 56 -0.53 5.30 3.39
N ILE A 57 -0.60 4.97 2.10
CA ILE A 57 -0.46 5.93 1.01
C ILE A 57 -1.84 6.43 0.63
N TRP A 58 -2.02 7.76 0.59
CA TRP A 58 -3.27 8.40 0.21
C TRP A 58 -2.99 9.65 -0.62
N VAL A 59 -4.02 10.14 -1.32
CA VAL A 59 -3.88 11.28 -2.23
C VAL A 59 -4.36 12.55 -1.53
N ASP A 60 -3.48 13.55 -1.43
CA ASP A 60 -3.78 14.91 -1.00
C ASP A 60 -4.10 15.75 -2.24
N VAL A 61 -5.39 15.83 -2.56
CA VAL A 61 -5.89 16.55 -3.74
C VAL A 61 -6.01 18.03 -3.43
N ARG A 62 -5.23 18.86 -4.14
CA ARG A 62 -5.40 20.30 -4.16
C ARG A 62 -6.34 20.69 -5.29
N LEU A 63 -7.53 21.13 -4.92
CA LEU A 63 -8.52 21.62 -5.88
C LEU A 63 -8.19 23.05 -6.27
N LYS A 64 -8.28 23.37 -7.56
CA LYS A 64 -8.09 24.75 -8.05
C LYS A 64 -9.18 25.70 -7.53
N SER A 65 -10.37 25.17 -7.29
CA SER A 65 -11.49 25.85 -6.64
C SER A 65 -11.84 25.11 -5.35
N PRO A 66 -12.09 25.81 -4.22
CA PRO A 66 -12.47 25.15 -2.98
C PRO A 66 -13.77 24.35 -3.18
N ALA A 67 -13.73 23.02 -2.99
CA ALA A 67 -14.94 22.24 -2.81
C ALA A 67 -15.25 22.18 -1.32
N GLU A 68 -16.37 22.78 -0.93
CA GLU A 68 -16.84 22.75 0.44
C GLU A 68 -17.92 21.69 0.62
N VAL A 69 -17.94 21.09 1.80
CA VAL A 69 -19.03 20.21 2.22
C VAL A 69 -20.30 21.07 2.35
N SER A 70 -21.22 20.93 1.39
CA SER A 70 -22.42 21.75 1.34
C SER A 70 -23.40 21.41 2.47
N ALA A 71 -24.23 22.38 2.85
CA ALA A 71 -25.32 22.15 3.79
C ALA A 71 -26.31 21.10 3.27
N ASP A 72 -26.50 21.00 1.96
CA ASP A 72 -27.31 19.98 1.30
C ASP A 72 -26.72 18.58 1.50
N MET A 73 -25.40 18.42 1.35
CA MET A 73 -24.71 17.16 1.61
C MET A 73 -24.88 16.73 3.07
N LYS A 74 -24.68 17.65 4.03
CA LYS A 74 -24.90 17.35 5.45
C LYS A 74 -26.35 16.99 5.77
N ARG A 75 -27.31 17.65 5.11
CA ARG A 75 -28.74 17.34 5.24
C ARG A 75 -29.05 15.93 4.75
N ARG A 76 -28.59 15.59 3.54
CA ARG A 76 -28.75 14.24 2.98
C ARG A 76 -28.08 13.18 3.85
N PHE A 77 -26.93 13.48 4.44
CA PHE A 77 -26.28 12.58 5.40
C PHE A 77 -27.23 12.22 6.55
N ARG A 78 -27.88 13.20 7.17
CA ARG A 78 -28.87 12.95 8.23
C ARG A 78 -30.14 12.25 7.76
N GLU A 79 -30.61 12.55 6.55
CA GLU A 79 -31.84 11.98 5.99
C GLU A 79 -31.68 10.51 5.59
N TYR A 80 -30.49 10.12 5.11
CA TYR A 80 -30.28 8.84 4.44
C TYR A 80 -29.19 7.95 5.05
N TRP A 81 -28.35 8.46 5.96
CA TRP A 81 -27.35 7.67 6.67
C TRP A 81 -27.69 7.50 8.15
N THR A 82 -27.16 6.43 8.74
CA THR A 82 -27.33 6.10 10.15
C THR A 82 -26.24 6.69 11.06
N VAL A 83 -25.31 7.46 10.49
CA VAL A 83 -24.20 8.10 11.20
C VAL A 83 -24.14 9.58 10.84
N GLU A 84 -23.73 10.41 11.81
CA GLU A 84 -23.48 11.83 11.56
C GLU A 84 -22.27 12.02 10.64
N PHE A 85 -22.32 13.08 9.82
CA PHE A 85 -21.26 13.39 8.85
C PHE A 85 -19.89 13.54 9.52
N GLU A 86 -19.84 14.19 10.68
CA GLU A 86 -18.61 14.41 11.45
C GLU A 86 -17.96 13.10 11.92
N ASN A 87 -18.73 12.02 12.06
CA ASN A 87 -18.24 10.69 12.43
C ASN A 87 -17.85 9.83 11.20
N TYR A 88 -18.11 10.32 9.99
CA TYR A 88 -17.78 9.62 8.75
C TYR A 88 -16.32 9.82 8.32
N ILE A 89 -15.74 10.97 8.67
CA ILE A 89 -14.37 11.33 8.30
C ILE A 89 -13.38 10.45 9.05
N ILE A 90 -12.46 9.81 8.34
CA ILE A 90 -11.35 9.05 8.95
C ILE A 90 -10.27 10.03 9.40
N PRO A 91 -10.01 10.18 10.72
CA PRO A 91 -8.99 11.09 11.20
C PRO A 91 -7.56 10.57 10.88
N GLN A 92 -6.59 11.48 10.71
CA GLN A 92 -5.24 11.11 10.25
C GLN A 92 -4.45 10.26 11.23
N ASP A 93 -4.75 10.30 12.53
CA ASP A 93 -4.12 9.48 13.57
C ASP A 93 -4.49 7.98 13.46
N TYR A 94 -5.55 7.63 12.72
CA TYR A 94 -5.85 6.26 12.33
C TYR A 94 -4.87 5.74 11.26
N LEU A 95 -4.17 6.64 10.55
CA LEU A 95 -3.26 6.29 9.45
C LEU A 95 -1.83 6.05 9.94
N ARG A 96 -1.51 4.79 10.22
CA ARG A 96 -0.14 4.42 10.59
C ARG A 96 0.83 4.61 9.43
N GLY A 97 1.91 5.35 9.67
CA GLY A 97 2.90 5.63 8.63
C GLY A 97 2.31 6.40 7.44
N SER A 98 1.41 7.36 7.71
CA SER A 98 0.75 8.19 6.70
C SER A 98 1.74 8.79 5.70
N LEU A 99 1.47 8.59 4.40
CA LEU A 99 2.20 9.17 3.28
C LEU A 99 1.22 9.79 2.29
N ALA A 100 1.11 11.12 2.34
CA ALA A 100 0.29 11.90 1.42
C ALA A 100 1.01 12.12 0.08
N LEU A 101 0.35 11.78 -1.02
CA LEU A 101 0.78 12.08 -2.37
C LEU A 101 0.02 13.30 -2.89
N LYS A 102 0.74 14.40 -3.10
CA LYS A 102 0.15 15.64 -3.58
C LYS A 102 -0.23 15.52 -5.06
N THR A 103 -1.46 15.89 -5.39
CA THR A 103 -1.92 16.04 -6.76
C THR A 103 -2.80 17.27 -6.89
N GLU A 104 -2.99 17.74 -8.13
CA GLU A 104 -3.96 18.79 -8.46
C GLU A 104 -5.11 18.18 -9.25
N ALA A 105 -6.32 18.73 -9.09
CA ALA A 105 -7.49 18.36 -9.88
C ALA A 105 -8.37 19.60 -10.16
N GLU A 106 -9.06 19.56 -11.30
CA GLU A 106 -10.14 20.49 -11.65
C GLU A 106 -11.47 19.89 -11.21
N VAL A 107 -12.39 20.75 -10.75
CA VAL A 107 -13.77 20.39 -10.40
C VAL A 107 -14.70 20.99 -11.43
#